data_AF-A0A0J6FNX4-F1
#
_entry.id   AF-A0A0J6FNX4-F1
#
_cell.length_a   1.000
_cell.length_b   1.000
_cell.length_c   1.000
_cell.angle_alpha   90.00
_cell.angle_beta   90.00
_cell.angle_gamma   90.00
#
_symmetry.space_group_name_H-M   'P 1'
#
loop_
_entity.id
_entity.type
_entity.pdbx_description
1 polymer ?
#
loop_
_entity_poly.entity_id
_entity_poly.type
_entity_poly.pdbx_seq_one_letter_code
_entity_poly.pdbx_strand_id
1 'polypeptide(L)'
;MSQRFKLLALGLAFLLIAGCATGSAEGSQANYEETKKMLVDLLKTDEGKKAIQEIMSDEELKQQLVMEEPFVKETIQKVLTTEEGKKYWQEMLKDPAFVENFAKNIQGENEKLFKALMDDPEYQEKMMDLMQDPEMEKQYLQLLESKQSRKQIKDLISETFESPLFQAKIQEMLTKITSEQLKASEGNGEQKSGEKSGEEQGGGSGGQE
;
A
#
# COMPACT_ATOMS: atom_id res chain seq x y z
N MET A 1 -116.42 -6.10 2.07
CA MET A 1 -115.69 -6.06 0.78
C MET A 1 -114.49 -5.10 0.79
N SER A 2 -114.55 -3.95 1.45
CA SER A 2 -113.47 -2.93 1.49
C SER A 2 -112.14 -3.37 2.15
N GLN A 3 -112.17 -4.21 3.19
CA GLN A 3 -110.97 -4.65 3.93
C GLN A 3 -110.09 -5.65 3.14
N ARG A 4 -110.72 -6.55 2.37
CA ARG A 4 -110.00 -7.54 1.54
C ARG A 4 -109.33 -6.89 0.33
N PHE A 5 -109.90 -5.81 -0.19
CA PHE A 5 -109.33 -5.03 -1.29
C PHE A 5 -108.10 -4.22 -0.86
N LYS A 6 -108.10 -3.70 0.38
CA LYS A 6 -106.94 -3.00 0.96
C LYS A 6 -105.76 -3.93 1.24
N LEU A 7 -106.01 -5.16 1.70
CA LEU A 7 -104.97 -6.18 1.90
C LEU A 7 -104.37 -6.68 0.57
N LEU A 8 -105.20 -6.79 -0.47
CA LEU A 8 -104.75 -7.22 -1.80
C LEU A 8 -103.96 -6.12 -2.54
N ALA A 9 -104.33 -4.84 -2.34
CA ALA A 9 -103.57 -3.69 -2.84
C ALA A 9 -102.21 -3.52 -2.12
N LEU A 10 -102.14 -3.78 -0.81
CA LEU A 10 -100.89 -3.71 -0.04
C LEU A 10 -99.92 -4.85 -0.41
N GLY A 11 -100.44 -6.05 -0.71
CA GLY A 11 -99.63 -7.18 -1.18
C GLY A 11 -99.04 -6.98 -2.59
N LEU A 12 -99.78 -6.31 -3.48
CA LEU A 12 -99.32 -6.00 -4.84
C LEU A 12 -98.23 -4.90 -4.84
N ALA A 13 -98.29 -3.96 -3.90
CA ALA A 13 -97.26 -2.93 -3.73
C ALA A 13 -95.91 -3.49 -3.26
N PHE A 14 -95.92 -4.57 -2.46
CA PHE A 14 -94.69 -5.22 -1.99
C PHE A 14 -93.99 -6.04 -3.08
N LEU A 15 -94.75 -6.54 -4.06
CA LEU A 15 -94.25 -7.35 -5.17
C LEU A 15 -93.51 -6.53 -6.24
N LEU A 16 -93.79 -5.22 -6.34
CA LEU A 16 -93.11 -4.32 -7.29
C LEU A 16 -91.72 -3.84 -6.81
N ILE A 17 -91.40 -3.96 -5.52
CA ILE A 17 -90.10 -3.53 -4.96
C ILE A 17 -89.07 -4.68 -4.95
N ALA A 18 -89.53 -5.94 -5.04
CA ALA A 18 -88.67 -7.12 -5.14
C ALA A 18 -88.16 -7.39 -6.58
N GLY A 19 -88.47 -6.52 -7.54
CA GLY A 19 -88.19 -6.70 -8.97
C GLY A 19 -86.91 -6.04 -9.49
N CYS A 20 -85.90 -5.77 -8.66
CA CYS A 20 -84.58 -5.30 -9.11
C CYS A 20 -83.48 -6.28 -8.68
N ALA A 21 -83.54 -7.50 -9.22
CA ALA A 21 -82.46 -8.47 -9.15
C ALA A 21 -82.54 -9.44 -10.33
N THR A 22 -82.38 -8.89 -11.54
CA THR A 22 -82.07 -9.67 -12.75
C THR A 22 -80.93 -8.96 -13.45
N GLY A 23 -79.70 -9.42 -13.20
CA GLY A 23 -78.49 -8.85 -13.77
C GLY A 23 -77.21 -9.45 -13.22
N SER A 24 -76.89 -10.67 -13.66
CA SER A 24 -75.52 -11.12 -13.97
C SER A 24 -74.48 -11.18 -12.84
N ALA A 25 -74.47 -12.28 -12.09
CA ALA A 25 -73.33 -12.70 -11.26
C ALA A 25 -72.22 -13.45 -12.07
N GLU A 26 -72.11 -13.17 -13.37
CA GLU A 26 -71.11 -13.76 -14.29
C GLU A 26 -70.23 -12.69 -14.98
N GLY A 27 -70.50 -11.39 -14.72
CA GLY A 27 -69.76 -10.26 -15.30
C GLY A 27 -68.61 -9.73 -14.44
N SER A 28 -68.57 -10.04 -13.14
CA SER A 28 -67.59 -9.43 -12.23
C SER A 28 -66.15 -9.93 -12.44
N GLN A 29 -65.97 -11.17 -12.93
CA GLN A 29 -64.66 -11.75 -13.19
C GLN A 29 -64.13 -11.43 -14.60
N ALA A 30 -65.02 -11.37 -15.60
CA ALA A 30 -64.70 -10.88 -16.95
C ALA A 30 -64.30 -9.40 -16.94
N ASN A 31 -65.02 -8.57 -16.18
CA ASN A 31 -64.69 -7.16 -16.01
C ASN A 31 -63.38 -6.94 -15.24
N TYR A 32 -62.99 -7.86 -14.35
CA TYR A 32 -61.73 -7.75 -13.61
C TYR A 32 -60.52 -7.97 -14.53
N GLU A 33 -60.54 -9.02 -15.36
CA GLU A 33 -59.46 -9.29 -16.31
C GLU A 33 -59.40 -8.21 -17.41
N GLU A 34 -60.54 -7.69 -17.85
CA GLU A 34 -60.60 -6.57 -18.80
C GLU A 34 -60.08 -5.27 -18.19
N THR A 35 -60.46 -4.96 -16.94
CA THR A 35 -59.94 -3.78 -16.21
C THR A 35 -58.44 -3.91 -15.93
N LYS A 36 -57.97 -5.10 -15.58
CA LYS A 36 -56.54 -5.39 -15.39
C LYS A 36 -55.77 -5.22 -16.69
N LYS A 37 -56.30 -5.72 -17.80
CA LYS A 37 -55.68 -5.55 -19.13
C LYS A 37 -55.64 -4.08 -19.52
N MET A 38 -56.74 -3.35 -19.32
CA MET A 38 -56.81 -1.90 -19.54
C MET A 38 -55.80 -1.14 -18.68
N LEU A 39 -55.64 -1.50 -17.39
CA LEU A 39 -54.67 -0.87 -16.49
C LEU A 39 -53.22 -1.17 -16.90
N VAL A 40 -52.93 -2.42 -17.29
CA VAL A 40 -51.61 -2.81 -17.81
C VAL A 40 -51.31 -2.09 -19.12
N ASP A 41 -52.30 -1.92 -19.98
CA ASP A 41 -52.15 -1.21 -21.24
C ASP A 41 -51.95 0.30 -21.00
N LEU A 42 -52.67 0.90 -20.05
CA LEU A 42 -52.48 2.29 -19.58
C LEU A 42 -51.06 2.51 -19.01
N LEU A 43 -50.53 1.58 -18.22
CA LEU A 43 -49.16 1.65 -17.72
C LEU A 43 -48.12 1.52 -18.85
N LYS A 44 -48.45 0.82 -19.93
CA LYS A 44 -47.58 0.64 -21.10
C LYS A 44 -47.70 1.77 -22.13
N THR A 45 -48.74 2.60 -22.08
CA THR A 45 -48.87 3.74 -22.99
C THR A 45 -47.76 4.77 -22.74
N ASP A 46 -47.56 5.65 -23.71
CA ASP A 46 -46.57 6.71 -23.60
C ASP A 46 -46.94 7.69 -22.48
N GLU A 47 -48.22 7.91 -22.18
CA GLU A 47 -48.62 8.69 -21.00
C GLU A 47 -48.27 7.97 -19.68
N GLY A 48 -48.52 6.67 -19.58
CA GLY A 48 -48.15 5.89 -18.39
C GLY A 48 -46.65 5.88 -18.14
N LYS A 49 -45.85 5.70 -19.19
CA LYS A 49 -44.37 5.80 -19.10
C LYS A 49 -43.91 7.20 -18.73
N LYS A 50 -44.50 8.26 -19.28
CA LYS A 50 -44.18 9.65 -18.94
C LYS A 50 -44.52 9.98 -17.50
N ALA A 51 -45.70 9.57 -17.03
CA ALA A 51 -46.11 9.76 -15.64
C ALA A 51 -45.15 9.06 -14.67
N ILE A 52 -44.73 7.82 -14.99
CA ILE A 52 -43.70 7.11 -14.20
C ILE A 52 -42.36 7.84 -14.27
N GLN A 53 -41.94 8.34 -15.44
CA GLN A 53 -40.70 9.12 -15.58
C GLN A 53 -40.72 10.43 -14.79
N GLU A 54 -41.85 11.12 -14.73
CA GLU A 54 -42.05 12.34 -13.94
C GLU A 54 -41.97 12.03 -12.44
N ILE A 55 -42.64 10.96 -11.99
CA ILE A 55 -42.58 10.48 -10.61
C ILE A 55 -41.17 10.01 -10.24
N MET A 56 -40.49 9.27 -11.11
CA MET A 56 -39.09 8.87 -10.92
C MET A 56 -38.11 10.04 -11.01
N SER A 57 -38.54 11.21 -11.51
CA SER A 57 -37.72 12.41 -11.56
C SER A 57 -37.74 13.19 -10.24
N ASP A 58 -38.74 12.94 -9.39
CA ASP A 58 -38.87 13.49 -8.05
C ASP A 58 -37.69 13.07 -7.15
N GLU A 59 -37.08 14.05 -6.48
CA GLU A 59 -35.88 13.82 -5.67
C GLU A 59 -36.16 13.00 -4.40
N GLU A 60 -37.33 13.15 -3.78
CA GLU A 60 -37.68 12.40 -2.57
C GLU A 60 -37.87 10.91 -2.90
N LEU A 61 -38.50 10.61 -4.04
CA LEU A 61 -38.67 9.23 -4.50
C LEU A 61 -37.38 8.61 -5.02
N LYS A 62 -36.52 9.37 -5.72
CA LYS A 62 -35.17 8.91 -6.09
C LYS A 62 -34.36 8.53 -4.87
N GLN A 63 -34.38 9.35 -3.82
CA GLN A 63 -33.67 9.05 -2.59
C GLN A 63 -34.19 7.78 -1.94
N GLN A 64 -35.51 7.61 -1.82
CA GLN A 64 -36.08 6.40 -1.24
C GLN A 64 -35.78 5.13 -2.05
N LEU A 65 -35.81 5.20 -3.39
CA LEU A 65 -35.51 4.06 -4.27
C LEU A 65 -34.02 3.71 -4.30
N VAL A 66 -33.14 4.72 -4.30
CA VAL A 66 -31.68 4.53 -4.23
C VAL A 66 -31.24 4.08 -2.83
N MET A 67 -32.03 4.32 -1.79
CA MET A 67 -31.77 3.84 -0.44
C MET A 67 -32.16 2.37 -0.19
N GLU A 68 -32.55 1.59 -1.20
CA GLU A 68 -32.61 0.13 -1.06
C GLU A 68 -31.20 -0.44 -0.82
N GLU A 69 -30.82 -0.44 0.45
CA GLU A 69 -29.47 -0.71 0.98
C GLU A 69 -28.88 -2.04 0.47
N PRO A 70 -29.63 -3.15 0.37
CA PRO A 70 -29.07 -4.42 -0.08
C PRO A 70 -28.63 -4.41 -1.55
N PHE A 71 -29.46 -3.86 -2.45
CA PHE A 71 -29.17 -3.85 -3.88
C PHE A 71 -28.02 -2.88 -4.23
N VAL A 72 -27.98 -1.71 -3.59
CA VAL A 72 -26.90 -0.73 -3.79
C VAL A 72 -25.58 -1.26 -3.20
N LYS A 73 -25.61 -1.84 -2.00
CA LYS A 73 -24.42 -2.47 -1.39
C LYS A 73 -23.90 -3.63 -2.22
N GLU A 74 -24.78 -4.52 -2.70
CA GLU A 74 -24.39 -5.66 -3.53
C GLU A 74 -23.83 -5.20 -4.88
N THR A 75 -24.45 -4.19 -5.51
CA THR A 75 -23.94 -3.60 -6.74
C THR A 75 -22.57 -2.95 -6.55
N ILE A 76 -22.38 -2.16 -5.48
CA ILE A 76 -21.09 -1.54 -5.17
C ILE A 76 -20.04 -2.62 -4.92
N GLN A 77 -20.36 -3.64 -4.12
CA GLN A 77 -19.45 -4.73 -3.83
C GLN A 77 -19.06 -5.48 -5.11
N LYS A 78 -20.02 -5.78 -5.99
CA LYS A 78 -19.75 -6.40 -7.29
C LYS A 78 -18.86 -5.52 -8.14
N VAL A 79 -19.22 -4.25 -8.33
CA VAL A 79 -18.42 -3.31 -9.13
C VAL A 79 -17.01 -3.14 -8.58
N LEU A 80 -16.79 -3.17 -7.27
CA LEU A 80 -15.45 -3.04 -6.69
C LEU A 80 -14.64 -4.34 -6.71
N THR A 81 -15.28 -5.51 -6.77
CA THR A 81 -14.60 -6.82 -6.71
C THR A 81 -14.45 -7.48 -8.07
N THR A 82 -15.16 -7.01 -9.10
CA THR A 82 -15.01 -7.54 -10.46
C THR A 82 -13.75 -7.04 -11.15
N GLU A 83 -13.37 -7.70 -12.24
CA GLU A 83 -12.24 -7.29 -13.07
C GLU A 83 -12.45 -5.91 -13.70
N GLU A 84 -13.70 -5.53 -13.99
CA GLU A 84 -14.05 -4.17 -14.45
C GLU A 84 -13.77 -3.13 -13.37
N GLY A 85 -14.06 -3.43 -12.11
CA GLY A 85 -13.69 -2.60 -10.96
C GLY A 85 -12.20 -2.39 -10.82
N LYS A 86 -11.42 -3.49 -10.90
CA LYS A 86 -9.96 -3.42 -10.86
C LYS A 86 -9.41 -2.55 -12.00
N LYS A 87 -9.93 -2.72 -13.21
CA LYS A 87 -9.55 -1.88 -14.37
C LYS A 87 -9.90 -0.42 -14.14
N TYR A 88 -11.08 -0.12 -13.61
CA TYR A 88 -11.47 1.25 -13.27
C TYR A 88 -10.49 1.88 -12.28
N TRP A 89 -10.16 1.19 -11.19
CA TRP A 89 -9.16 1.68 -10.23
C TRP A 89 -7.78 1.84 -10.84
N GLN A 90 -7.35 0.93 -11.71
CA GLN A 90 -6.07 1.06 -12.43
C GLN A 90 -6.03 2.29 -13.35
N GLU A 91 -7.12 2.62 -14.03
CA GLU A 91 -7.20 3.84 -14.85
C GLU A 91 -7.27 5.10 -13.99
N MET A 92 -8.06 5.08 -12.89
CA MET A 92 -8.15 6.22 -11.96
C MET A 92 -6.81 6.51 -11.27
N LEU A 93 -6.04 5.48 -10.92
CA LEU A 93 -4.69 5.63 -10.34
C LEU A 93 -3.64 6.12 -11.35
N LYS A 94 -3.97 6.28 -12.63
CA LYS A 94 -3.12 6.96 -13.61
C LYS A 94 -3.45 8.46 -13.72
N ASP A 95 -4.61 8.90 -13.24
CA ASP A 95 -4.98 10.32 -13.24
C ASP A 95 -4.24 11.06 -12.11
N PRO A 96 -3.34 12.01 -12.43
CA PRO A 96 -2.58 12.73 -11.41
C PRO A 96 -3.45 13.50 -10.42
N ALA A 97 -4.58 14.06 -10.86
CA ALA A 97 -5.47 14.84 -9.98
C ALA A 97 -6.18 13.92 -8.97
N PHE A 98 -6.56 12.73 -9.41
CA PHE A 98 -7.10 11.70 -8.53
C PHE A 98 -6.04 11.20 -7.55
N VAL A 99 -4.85 10.83 -8.05
CA VAL A 99 -3.75 10.30 -7.24
C VAL A 99 -3.29 11.31 -6.20
N GLU A 100 -3.18 12.59 -6.54
CA GLU A 100 -2.79 13.64 -5.60
C GLU A 100 -3.80 13.74 -4.44
N ASN A 101 -5.09 13.81 -4.76
CA ASN A 101 -6.13 13.88 -3.73
C ASN A 101 -6.19 12.59 -2.91
N PHE A 102 -6.10 11.43 -3.56
CA PHE A 102 -6.08 10.14 -2.90
C PHE A 102 -4.89 10.04 -1.93
N ALA A 103 -3.68 10.36 -2.40
CA ALA A 103 -2.45 10.35 -1.60
C ALA A 103 -2.54 11.30 -0.40
N LYS A 104 -3.04 12.53 -0.59
CA LYS A 104 -3.25 13.49 0.52
C LYS A 104 -4.20 12.95 1.58
N ASN A 105 -5.29 12.31 1.17
CA ASN A 105 -6.28 11.80 2.11
C ASN A 105 -5.78 10.56 2.89
N ILE A 106 -4.95 9.71 2.27
CA ILE A 106 -4.38 8.54 2.94
C ILE A 106 -3.05 8.83 3.66
N GLN A 107 -2.45 10.01 3.45
CA GLN A 107 -1.11 10.35 3.92
C GLN A 107 -0.93 10.09 5.42
N GLY A 108 -1.90 10.49 6.25
CA GLY A 108 -1.82 10.32 7.70
C GLY A 108 -1.82 8.86 8.13
N GLU A 109 -2.65 8.02 7.52
CA GLU A 109 -2.68 6.58 7.81
C GLU A 109 -1.46 5.86 7.24
N ASN A 110 -0.98 6.25 6.04
CA ASN A 110 0.26 5.75 5.48
C ASN A 110 1.47 6.10 6.35
N GLU A 111 1.56 7.33 6.89
CA GLU A 111 2.64 7.72 7.79
C GLU A 111 2.64 6.88 9.07
N LYS A 112 1.47 6.65 9.67
CA LYS A 112 1.33 5.76 10.83
C LYS A 112 1.76 4.33 10.50
N LEU A 113 1.34 3.81 9.35
CA LEU A 113 1.73 2.49 8.88
C LEU A 113 3.25 2.40 8.72
N PHE A 114 3.88 3.37 8.04
CA PHE A 114 5.33 3.37 7.86
C PHE A 114 6.09 3.46 9.18
N LYS A 115 5.64 4.28 10.14
CA LYS A 115 6.24 4.32 11.48
C LYS A 115 6.11 2.98 12.20
N ALA A 116 4.93 2.37 12.15
CA ALA A 116 4.72 1.06 12.76
C ALA A 116 5.58 -0.02 12.10
N LEU A 117 5.74 0.02 10.78
CA LEU A 117 6.63 -0.89 10.05
C LEU A 117 8.10 -0.68 10.42
N MET A 118 8.54 0.55 10.69
CA MET A 118 9.93 0.78 11.15
C MET A 118 10.24 0.10 12.48
N ASP A 119 9.22 -0.14 13.32
CA ASP A 119 9.35 -0.86 14.58
C ASP A 119 9.14 -2.38 14.43
N ASP A 120 8.73 -2.84 13.24
CA ASP A 120 8.49 -4.24 12.95
C ASP A 120 9.80 -5.00 12.60
N PRO A 121 10.10 -6.12 13.27
CA PRO A 121 11.36 -6.85 13.05
C PRO A 121 11.56 -7.35 11.61
N GLU A 122 10.50 -7.83 10.94
CA GLU A 122 10.63 -8.34 9.57
C GLU A 122 10.89 -7.21 8.56
N TYR A 123 10.27 -6.05 8.78
CA TYR A 123 10.55 -4.88 7.98
C TYR A 123 11.95 -4.32 8.24
N GLN A 124 12.41 -4.32 9.49
CA GLN A 124 13.77 -3.95 9.84
C GLN A 124 14.81 -4.86 9.19
N GLU A 125 14.58 -6.17 9.16
CA GLU A 125 15.46 -7.14 8.48
C GLU A 125 15.59 -6.81 6.99
N LYS A 126 14.46 -6.59 6.31
CA LYS A 126 14.47 -6.18 4.89
C LYS A 126 15.15 -4.82 4.66
N MET A 127 15.03 -3.91 5.62
CA MET A 127 15.72 -2.62 5.56
C MET A 127 17.24 -2.78 5.74
N MET A 128 17.68 -3.71 6.60
CA MET A 128 19.09 -4.06 6.75
C MET A 128 19.65 -4.67 5.47
N ASP A 129 18.91 -5.55 4.81
CA ASP A 129 19.30 -6.11 3.52
C ASP A 129 19.46 -5.01 2.46
N LEU A 130 18.55 -4.03 2.44
CA LEU A 130 18.66 -2.88 1.54
C LEU A 130 19.91 -2.03 1.83
N MET A 131 20.30 -1.87 3.09
CA MET A 131 21.51 -1.13 3.47
C MET A 131 22.80 -1.85 3.08
N GLN A 132 22.75 -3.15 2.81
CA GLN A 132 23.88 -3.93 2.32
C GLN A 132 24.05 -3.86 0.79
N ASP A 133 23.21 -3.08 0.10
CA ASP A 133 23.37 -2.88 -1.34
C ASP A 133 24.74 -2.23 -1.67
N PRO A 134 25.43 -2.65 -2.76
CA PRO A 134 26.74 -2.11 -3.12
C PRO A 134 26.80 -0.58 -3.30
N GLU A 135 25.70 0.06 -3.71
CA GLU A 135 25.64 1.53 -3.82
C GLU A 135 25.69 2.17 -2.43
N MET A 136 25.00 1.58 -1.45
CA MET A 136 25.01 2.01 -0.06
C MET A 136 26.37 1.75 0.60
N GLU A 137 26.99 0.58 0.32
CA GLU A 137 28.35 0.26 0.78
C GLU A 137 29.35 1.31 0.28
N LYS A 138 29.28 1.68 -1.00
CA LYS A 138 30.15 2.71 -1.59
C LYS A 138 29.98 4.07 -0.91
N GLN A 139 28.75 4.48 -0.62
CA GLN A 139 28.50 5.73 0.12
C GLN A 139 29.05 5.65 1.55
N TYR A 140 28.90 4.51 2.22
CA TYR A 140 29.45 4.29 3.55
C TYR A 140 30.99 4.35 3.55
N LEU A 141 31.65 3.73 2.57
CA LEU A 141 33.10 3.81 2.40
C LEU A 141 33.57 5.25 2.14
N GLN A 142 32.86 6.01 1.30
CA GLN A 142 33.17 7.43 1.09
C GLN A 142 33.02 8.24 2.39
N LEU A 143 32.04 7.92 3.23
CA LEU A 143 31.87 8.56 4.53
C LEU A 143 33.03 8.22 5.48
N LEU A 144 33.50 6.97 5.50
CA LEU A 144 34.69 6.57 6.27
C LEU A 144 35.97 7.27 5.79
N GLU A 145 36.09 7.52 4.48
CA GLU A 145 37.20 8.26 3.91
C GLU A 145 37.11 9.77 4.10
N SER A 146 35.98 10.29 4.58
CA SER A 146 35.78 11.71 4.80
C SER A 146 36.80 12.29 5.80
N LYS A 147 37.06 13.60 5.69
CA LYS A 147 38.01 14.29 6.58
C LYS A 147 37.64 14.15 8.07
N GLN A 148 36.35 14.13 8.39
CA GLN A 148 35.85 13.99 9.75
C GLN A 148 36.11 12.58 10.30
N SER A 149 35.74 11.54 9.55
CA SER A 149 36.00 10.15 9.94
C SER A 149 37.49 9.87 10.06
N ARG A 150 38.33 10.38 9.12
CA ARG A 150 39.79 10.29 9.23
C ARG A 150 40.34 10.94 10.49
N LYS A 151 39.74 12.04 10.98
CA LYS A 151 40.15 12.67 12.24
C LYS A 151 39.85 11.75 13.42
N GLN A 152 38.62 11.21 13.52
CA GLN A 152 38.24 10.27 14.56
C GLN A 152 39.10 9.01 14.55
N ILE A 153 39.39 8.47 13.35
CA ILE A 153 40.29 7.32 13.17
C ILE A 153 41.70 7.67 13.65
N LYS A 154 42.23 8.85 13.31
CA LYS A 154 43.54 9.29 13.79
C LYS A 154 43.58 9.39 15.32
N ASP A 155 42.56 10.00 15.91
CA ASP A 155 42.47 10.16 17.36
C ASP A 155 42.40 8.79 18.06
N LEU A 156 41.59 7.85 17.55
CA LEU A 156 41.51 6.47 18.04
C LEU A 156 42.85 5.72 17.89
N ILE A 157 43.52 5.89 16.75
CA ILE A 157 44.85 5.29 16.53
C ILE A 157 45.85 5.86 17.54
N SER A 158 45.88 7.17 17.74
CA SER A 158 46.73 7.82 18.73
C SER A 158 46.47 7.29 20.14
N GLU A 159 45.21 7.20 20.56
CA GLU A 159 44.82 6.61 21.85
C GLU A 159 45.26 5.14 21.97
N THR A 160 45.13 4.37 20.88
CA THR A 160 45.59 2.98 20.82
C THR A 160 47.10 2.87 20.99
N PHE A 161 47.89 3.76 20.37
CA PHE A 161 49.34 3.82 20.54
C PHE A 161 49.77 4.25 21.95
N GLU A 162 48.97 5.09 22.60
CA GLU A 162 49.18 5.52 23.98
C GLU A 162 48.77 4.47 25.01
N SER A 163 48.01 3.44 24.60
CA SER A 163 47.64 2.33 25.47
C SER A 163 48.87 1.61 26.03
N PRO A 164 48.97 1.43 27.35
CA PRO A 164 50.10 0.71 27.98
C PRO A 164 50.32 -0.70 27.41
N LEU A 165 49.24 -1.38 27.02
CA LEU A 165 49.32 -2.71 26.41
C LEU A 165 49.96 -2.67 25.03
N PHE A 166 49.66 -1.64 24.23
CA PHE A 166 50.25 -1.48 22.91
C PHE A 166 51.70 -1.02 23.00
N GLN A 167 52.01 -0.09 23.90
CA GLN A 167 53.38 0.34 24.19
C GLN A 167 54.26 -0.84 24.65
N ALA A 168 53.76 -1.70 25.54
CA ALA A 168 54.46 -2.90 25.97
C ALA A 168 54.75 -3.86 24.80
N LYS A 169 53.78 -4.08 23.91
CA LYS A 169 53.99 -4.91 22.70
C LYS A 169 55.01 -4.31 21.74
N ILE A 170 55.01 -2.98 21.56
CA ILE A 170 56.03 -2.29 20.75
C ILE A 170 57.41 -2.50 21.39
N GLN A 171 57.53 -2.31 22.71
CA GLN A 171 58.80 -2.49 23.42
C GLN A 171 59.30 -3.94 23.34
N GLU A 172 58.41 -4.93 23.47
CA GLU A 172 58.73 -6.34 23.29
C GLU A 172 59.24 -6.63 21.88
N MET A 173 58.54 -6.11 20.86
CA MET A 173 58.93 -6.27 19.46
C MET A 173 60.29 -5.62 19.16
N LEU A 174 60.53 -4.39 19.65
CA LEU A 174 61.82 -3.70 19.51
C LEU A 174 62.94 -4.49 20.19
N THR A 175 62.71 -4.97 21.41
CA THR A 175 63.67 -5.80 22.15
C THR A 175 63.99 -7.09 21.39
N LYS A 176 62.98 -7.73 20.81
CA LYS A 176 63.16 -8.95 20.01
C LYS A 176 63.99 -8.67 18.76
N ILE A 177 63.69 -7.62 17.99
CA ILE A 177 64.46 -7.21 16.81
C ILE A 177 65.92 -6.92 17.19
N THR A 178 66.16 -6.14 18.25
CA THR A 178 67.52 -5.86 18.73
C THR A 178 68.24 -7.13 19.15
N SER A 179 67.57 -8.05 19.83
CA SER A 179 68.17 -9.33 20.24
C SER A 179 68.49 -10.24 19.06
N GLU A 180 67.65 -10.28 18.03
CA GLU A 180 67.87 -11.07 16.81
C GLU A 180 68.99 -10.46 15.96
N GLN A 181 69.06 -9.14 15.88
CA GLN A 181 70.09 -8.42 15.14
C GLN A 181 71.46 -8.51 15.83
N LEU A 182 71.51 -8.46 17.16
CA LEU A 182 72.74 -8.72 17.93
C LEU A 182 73.21 -10.17 17.77
N LYS A 183 72.30 -11.15 17.82
CA LYS A 183 72.63 -12.56 17.56
C LYS A 183 73.11 -12.80 16.12
N ALA A 184 72.57 -12.06 15.14
CA ALA A 184 73.03 -12.11 13.76
C ALA A 184 74.40 -11.43 13.56
N SER A 185 74.71 -10.38 14.34
CA SER A 185 76.02 -9.71 14.32
C SER A 185 77.11 -10.47 15.08
N GLU A 186 76.78 -11.24 16.12
CA GLU A 186 77.72 -12.14 16.81
C GLU A 186 78.04 -13.40 15.98
N GLY A 187 77.24 -13.72 14.96
CA GLY A 187 77.46 -14.85 14.05
C GLY A 187 78.39 -14.60 12.87
N ASN A 188 78.91 -13.39 12.67
CA ASN A 188 79.78 -13.06 11.52
C ASN A 188 81.08 -12.33 11.91
N GLY A 189 81.51 -12.53 13.16
CA GLY A 189 82.61 -11.78 13.79
C GLY A 189 83.87 -12.59 14.06
N GLU A 190 84.18 -13.66 13.32
CA GLU A 190 85.47 -14.32 13.44
C GLU A 190 85.89 -14.94 12.10
N GLN A 191 86.77 -14.23 11.38
CA GLN A 191 88.02 -14.75 10.80
C GLN A 191 88.50 -13.85 9.65
N LYS A 192 89.36 -12.89 9.98
CA LYS A 192 90.61 -12.59 9.24
C LYS A 192 91.28 -11.31 9.78
N SER A 193 92.26 -11.51 10.64
CA SER A 193 93.43 -10.63 10.70
C SER A 193 94.65 -11.51 10.96
N GLY A 194 95.59 -11.53 10.01
CA GLY A 194 96.75 -12.40 10.07
C GLY A 194 97.52 -12.52 8.75
N GLU A 195 98.26 -11.46 8.43
CA GLU A 195 99.57 -11.47 7.76
C GLU A 195 99.71 -11.48 6.21
N LYS A 196 100.37 -10.38 5.77
CA LYS A 196 101.54 -10.29 4.88
C LYS A 196 101.38 -9.93 3.39
N SER A 197 101.86 -8.70 3.12
CA SER A 197 102.85 -8.28 2.10
C SER A 197 102.61 -8.46 0.61
N GLY A 198 102.97 -7.40 -0.12
CA GLY A 198 103.21 -7.36 -1.58
C GLY A 198 102.31 -6.31 -2.23
N GLU A 199 102.66 -5.03 -2.23
CA GLU A 199 103.58 -4.36 -3.19
C GLU A 199 102.89 -4.03 -4.53
N GLU A 200 102.97 -2.74 -4.89
CA GLU A 200 102.77 -2.14 -6.23
C GLU A 200 101.36 -2.19 -6.85
N GLN A 201 100.89 -1.25 -7.67
CA GLN A 201 101.31 0.06 -8.18
C GLN A 201 100.16 0.52 -9.12
N GLY A 202 99.90 1.83 -9.16
CA GLY A 202 99.09 2.47 -10.21
C GLY A 202 97.58 2.37 -9.99
N GLY A 203 96.77 3.42 -10.10
CA GLY A 203 96.96 4.70 -10.77
C GLY A 203 95.65 5.00 -11.51
N GLY A 204 95.16 6.22 -11.39
CA GLY A 204 94.27 6.81 -12.40
C GLY A 204 92.78 6.88 -12.09
N SER A 205 92.37 8.10 -11.72
CA SER A 205 91.36 8.87 -12.45
C SER A 205 89.87 8.53 -12.31
N GLY A 206 89.16 9.40 -11.56
CA GLY A 206 88.35 10.44 -12.20
C GLY A 206 86.83 10.25 -12.32
N GLY A 207 86.09 11.33 -12.00
CA GLY A 207 84.72 11.63 -12.45
C GLY A 207 83.62 11.02 -11.58
N GLN A 208 82.89 11.74 -10.73
CA GLN A 208 81.89 12.78 -11.03
C GLN A 208 80.73 12.26 -11.87
N GLU A 209 79.62 11.94 -11.20
CA GLU A 209 78.28 12.52 -11.41
C GLU A 209 77.43 12.30 -10.15
#